data_AF-A0A1G4SC50-F1
#
_entry.id   AF-A0A1G4SC50-F1
#
_cell.length_a   1.000
_cell.length_b   1.000
_cell.length_c   1.000
_cell.angle_alpha   90.00
_cell.angle_beta   90.00
_cell.angle_gamma   90.00
#
_symmetry.space_group_name_H-M   'P 1'
#
loop_
_entity.id
_entity.type
_entity.pdbx_description
1 polymer ?
#
loop_
_entity_poly.entity_id
_entity_poly.type
_entity_poly.pdbx_seq_one_letter_code
_entity_poly.pdbx_strand_id
1 'polypeptide(L)'
;MTNVVRLIFSSLFGSALRRSKKGPAFIIGLSAWRPYLGDWFEGEKIYKFGRSISWLRFYATVAPVILADPRSKVYVWAYKHPDFIKNFCRAWDVPLIRVEDGFIRSVALGATRAPPLSLCFDSSSLYFDATEPSDLERILQTHDFDTDNETRARARAGIERLLTSRLSKYNSSQNADVEEIYGPKRCRRVLVLGQVEDDASIKFGCSRKLNNNDVVRIAAVENPDAQIIYKPHPEILHGTRAAQSSPDAVRDIALVLDADISLADSLETVDHVYTITSLSGFEALLRGIKVTCLGMPFYAGWGVTDDRQLCERRTAKRSIEEIFAAAYILYARYFDPMRHCEITFEEALELLRSMKLHDQPPAHTVPV
;
A
#
# COMPACT_ATOMS: atom_id res chain seq x y z
N MET A 1 -16.35 30.73 18.68
CA MET A 1 -16.92 31.10 17.36
C MET A 1 -17.39 29.88 16.56
N THR A 2 -16.62 28.80 16.49
CA THR A 2 -16.92 27.57 15.71
C THR A 2 -18.30 26.94 16.02
N ASN A 3 -18.68 26.84 17.30
CA ASN A 3 -19.97 26.27 17.69
C ASN A 3 -21.18 27.12 17.28
N VAL A 4 -21.06 28.45 17.37
CA VAL A 4 -22.14 29.38 16.98
C VAL A 4 -22.36 29.34 15.47
N VAL A 5 -21.28 29.29 14.69
CA VAL A 5 -21.36 29.17 13.22
C VAL A 5 -21.95 27.80 12.82
N ARG A 6 -21.56 26.71 13.49
CA ARG A 6 -22.10 25.35 13.24
C ARG A 6 -23.61 25.28 13.51
N LEU A 7 -24.08 25.93 14.58
CA LEU A 7 -25.51 26.07 14.91
C LEU A 7 -26.29 26.86 13.86
N ILE A 8 -25.73 27.96 13.35
CA ILE A 8 -26.36 28.79 12.32
C ILE A 8 -26.51 28.01 11.00
N PHE A 9 -25.49 27.26 10.58
CA PHE A 9 -25.58 26.44 9.36
C PHE A 9 -26.52 25.24 9.51
N SER A 10 -26.58 24.59 10.69
CA SER A 10 -27.49 23.47 10.90
C SER A 10 -28.96 23.93 10.95
N SER A 11 -29.25 25.12 11.46
CA SER A 11 -30.63 25.64 11.52
C SER A 11 -31.15 26.10 10.16
N LEU A 12 -30.27 26.58 9.26
CA LEU A 12 -30.66 27.08 7.93
C LEU A 12 -30.92 25.97 6.91
N PHE A 13 -30.33 24.78 7.07
CA PHE A 13 -30.40 23.70 6.07
C PHE A 13 -30.88 22.34 6.62
N GLY A 14 -31.20 22.25 7.92
CA GLY A 14 -31.36 20.98 8.65
C GLY A 14 -32.66 20.19 8.44
N SER A 15 -33.70 20.76 7.80
CA SER A 15 -35.02 20.11 7.77
C SER A 15 -35.24 19.09 6.63
N ALA A 16 -34.34 18.99 5.64
CA ALA A 16 -34.56 18.19 4.44
C ALA A 16 -33.64 16.97 4.24
N LEU A 17 -32.66 16.70 5.12
CA LEU A 17 -31.61 15.68 4.88
C LEU A 17 -31.75 14.33 5.60
N ARG A 18 -32.84 14.08 6.35
CA ARG A 18 -32.99 12.86 7.18
C ARG A 18 -33.55 11.64 6.44
N ARG A 19 -32.95 11.22 5.33
CA ARG A 19 -33.28 9.94 4.65
C ARG A 19 -32.21 8.85 4.79
N SER A 20 -30.96 9.20 5.11
CA SER A 20 -29.87 8.22 5.32
C SER A 20 -29.41 8.16 6.78
N LYS A 21 -29.18 6.94 7.30
CA LYS A 21 -28.51 6.70 8.60
C LYS A 21 -27.06 7.18 8.59
N LYS A 22 -26.38 7.16 7.45
CA LYS A 22 -24.98 7.61 7.30
C LYS A 22 -24.91 9.08 6.87
N GLY A 23 -23.82 9.75 7.24
CA GLY A 23 -23.52 11.10 6.79
C GLY A 23 -23.08 11.13 5.31
N PRO A 24 -23.03 12.32 4.70
CA PRO A 24 -22.54 12.49 3.33
C PRO A 24 -21.01 12.32 3.22
N ALA A 25 -20.58 11.71 2.11
CA ALA A 25 -19.19 11.51 1.75
C ALA A 25 -18.72 12.60 0.77
N PHE A 26 -17.74 13.41 1.15
CA PHE A 26 -17.15 14.45 0.30
C PHE A 26 -15.82 13.98 -0.26
N ILE A 27 -15.80 13.67 -1.54
CA ILE A 27 -14.73 12.97 -2.21
C ILE A 27 -13.94 13.95 -3.05
N ILE A 28 -12.67 14.17 -2.68
CA ILE A 28 -11.83 15.18 -3.30
C ILE A 28 -10.58 14.51 -3.86
N GLY A 29 -10.43 14.57 -5.19
CA GLY A 29 -9.22 14.12 -5.87
C GLY A 29 -9.14 12.64 -6.26
N LEU A 30 -10.24 11.91 -6.14
CA LEU A 30 -10.38 10.52 -6.59
C LEU A 30 -10.73 10.46 -8.09
N SER A 31 -9.71 10.30 -8.96
CA SER A 31 -9.90 10.35 -10.42
C SER A 31 -10.06 8.99 -11.11
N ALA A 32 -9.66 7.87 -10.47
CA ALA A 32 -9.34 6.62 -11.19
C ALA A 32 -10.39 5.49 -11.14
N TRP A 33 -11.52 5.64 -10.43
CA TRP A 33 -12.40 4.51 -10.09
C TRP A 33 -13.89 4.92 -10.09
N ARG A 34 -14.22 5.87 -10.96
CA ARG A 34 -15.50 6.59 -10.96
C ARG A 34 -16.77 5.73 -10.96
N PRO A 35 -16.83 4.55 -11.62
CA PRO A 35 -18.02 3.68 -11.59
C PRO A 35 -18.21 3.00 -10.23
N TYR A 36 -17.17 2.37 -9.68
CA TYR A 36 -17.22 1.51 -8.49
C TYR A 36 -17.19 2.27 -7.17
N LEU A 37 -16.91 3.57 -7.23
CA LEU A 37 -16.82 4.43 -6.06
C LEU A 37 -18.13 4.46 -5.26
N GLY A 38 -19.28 4.24 -5.90
CA GLY A 38 -20.57 4.12 -5.19
C GLY A 38 -20.57 2.99 -4.18
N ASP A 39 -19.95 1.87 -4.55
CA ASP A 39 -20.07 0.63 -3.82
C ASP A 39 -19.23 0.62 -2.53
N TRP A 40 -18.09 1.33 -2.54
CA TRP A 40 -17.23 1.49 -1.36
C TRP A 40 -17.82 2.40 -0.27
N PHE A 41 -18.80 3.23 -0.62
CA PHE A 41 -19.45 4.18 0.29
C PHE A 41 -20.96 3.89 0.41
N GLU A 42 -21.34 2.61 0.38
CA GLU A 42 -22.74 2.19 0.37
C GLU A 42 -23.56 2.87 1.50
N GLY A 43 -24.66 3.51 1.11
CA GLY A 43 -25.55 4.25 2.01
C GLY A 43 -25.12 5.69 2.33
N GLU A 44 -23.92 6.13 1.93
CA GLU A 44 -23.49 7.53 2.03
C GLU A 44 -23.95 8.32 0.80
N LYS A 45 -24.40 9.56 1.01
CA LYS A 45 -24.64 10.48 -0.11
C LYS A 45 -23.30 11.02 -0.59
N ILE A 46 -22.89 10.67 -1.81
CA ILE A 46 -21.56 11.00 -2.34
C ILE A 46 -21.57 12.34 -3.07
N TYR A 47 -20.67 13.24 -2.68
CA TYR A 47 -20.34 14.50 -3.37
C TYR A 47 -18.92 14.43 -3.92
N LYS A 48 -18.71 14.59 -5.23
CA LYS A 48 -17.41 14.42 -5.88
C LYS A 48 -16.84 15.75 -6.38
N PHE A 49 -15.56 15.98 -6.11
CA PHE A 49 -14.81 17.17 -6.53
C PHE A 49 -13.46 16.78 -7.15
N GLY A 50 -13.02 17.57 -8.13
CA GLY A 50 -11.71 17.40 -8.76
C GLY A 50 -10.55 17.71 -7.82
N ARG A 51 -9.34 17.25 -8.20
CA ARG A 51 -8.10 17.48 -7.43
C ARG A 51 -7.77 18.96 -7.26
N SER A 52 -8.12 19.79 -8.23
CA SER A 52 -7.76 21.21 -8.34
C SER A 52 -8.87 22.17 -7.91
N ILE A 53 -9.72 21.79 -6.96
CA ILE A 53 -10.71 22.73 -6.42
C ILE A 53 -9.98 23.94 -5.82
N SER A 54 -10.38 25.16 -6.20
CA SER A 54 -9.76 26.37 -5.67
C SER A 54 -10.24 26.64 -4.24
N TRP A 55 -9.41 27.34 -3.46
CA TRP A 55 -9.73 27.77 -2.10
C TRP A 55 -11.08 28.50 -2.05
N LEU A 56 -11.28 29.48 -2.94
CA LEU A 56 -12.51 30.28 -2.98
C LEU A 56 -13.73 29.41 -3.26
N ARG A 57 -13.65 28.50 -4.25
CA ARG A 57 -14.76 27.61 -4.58
C ARG A 57 -15.06 26.65 -3.43
N PHE A 58 -14.04 26.10 -2.79
CA PHE A 58 -14.22 25.20 -1.64
C PHE A 58 -14.97 25.89 -0.50
N TYR A 59 -14.52 27.06 -0.05
CA TYR A 59 -15.14 27.77 1.06
C TYR A 59 -16.52 28.36 0.71
N ALA A 60 -16.74 28.74 -0.55
CA ALA A 60 -18.03 29.29 -0.98
C ALA A 60 -19.12 28.22 -1.17
N THR A 61 -18.77 27.02 -1.67
CA THR A 61 -19.79 26.05 -2.11
C THR A 61 -19.71 24.66 -1.49
N VAL A 62 -18.56 24.26 -0.94
CA VAL A 62 -18.36 22.90 -0.41
C VAL A 62 -18.37 22.89 1.11
N ALA A 63 -17.56 23.76 1.73
CA ALA A 63 -17.46 23.87 3.18
C ALA A 63 -18.83 24.09 3.87
N PRO A 64 -19.73 24.96 3.38
CA PRO A 64 -21.04 25.15 4.01
C PRO A 64 -21.89 23.87 4.02
N VAL A 65 -21.82 23.08 2.94
CA VAL A 65 -22.57 21.82 2.81
C VAL A 65 -21.99 20.74 3.73
N ILE A 66 -20.65 20.70 3.89
CA ILE A 66 -19.99 19.83 4.87
C ILE A 66 -20.45 20.20 6.28
N LEU A 67 -20.44 21.48 6.64
CA LEU A 67 -20.78 21.94 7.99
C LEU A 67 -22.28 21.82 8.33
N ALA A 68 -23.14 21.76 7.31
CA ALA A 68 -24.58 21.61 7.49
C ALA A 68 -25.00 20.23 8.04
N ASP A 69 -24.20 19.17 7.79
CA ASP A 69 -24.41 17.85 8.40
C ASP A 69 -23.19 17.46 9.25
N PRO A 70 -23.32 17.36 10.59
CA PRO A 70 -22.20 17.03 11.47
C PRO A 70 -21.64 15.62 11.25
N ARG A 71 -22.34 14.76 10.49
CA ARG A 71 -21.89 13.41 10.14
C ARG A 71 -21.04 13.38 8.87
N SER A 72 -20.84 14.52 8.22
CA SER A 72 -20.06 14.63 6.99
C SER A 72 -18.63 14.15 7.19
N LYS A 73 -18.10 13.45 6.19
CA LYS A 73 -16.70 13.03 6.13
C LYS A 73 -16.07 13.50 4.83
N VAL A 74 -14.80 13.85 4.87
CA VAL A 74 -14.01 14.20 3.69
C VAL A 74 -13.06 13.06 3.38
N TYR A 75 -13.07 12.59 2.14
CA TYR A 75 -12.20 11.53 1.64
C TYR A 75 -11.26 12.07 0.56
N VAL A 76 -9.97 11.75 0.67
CA VAL A 76 -8.92 12.19 -0.26
C VAL A 76 -8.07 11.01 -0.70
N TRP A 77 -7.51 11.04 -1.92
CA TRP A 77 -6.55 10.02 -2.35
C TRP A 77 -5.17 10.34 -1.81
N ALA A 78 -4.64 9.51 -0.92
CA ALA A 78 -3.42 9.79 -0.19
C ALA A 78 -3.29 11.26 0.24
N TYR A 79 -2.20 11.91 -0.17
CA TYR A 79 -1.93 13.31 0.11
C TYR A 79 -2.24 14.22 -1.09
N LYS A 80 -3.03 13.75 -2.06
CA LYS A 80 -3.36 14.47 -3.30
C LYS A 80 -4.54 15.43 -3.09
N HIS A 81 -4.38 16.37 -2.16
CA HIS A 81 -5.34 17.41 -1.86
C HIS A 81 -4.62 18.73 -1.51
N PRO A 82 -5.23 19.90 -1.77
CA PRO A 82 -4.70 21.17 -1.27
C PRO A 82 -4.66 21.25 0.27
N ASP A 83 -3.67 21.97 0.82
CA ASP A 83 -3.48 22.09 2.28
C ASP A 83 -4.67 22.72 3.00
N PHE A 84 -5.37 23.64 2.34
CA PHE A 84 -6.54 24.29 2.95
C PHE A 84 -7.67 23.31 3.30
N ILE A 85 -7.74 22.15 2.64
CA ILE A 85 -8.74 21.11 2.95
C ILE A 85 -8.40 20.44 4.28
N LYS A 86 -7.12 20.09 4.49
CA LYS A 86 -6.63 19.56 5.76
C LYS A 86 -6.83 20.58 6.88
N ASN A 87 -6.49 21.85 6.63
CA ASN A 87 -6.66 22.92 7.60
C ASN A 87 -8.13 23.16 7.95
N PHE A 88 -9.03 23.11 6.97
CA PHE A 88 -10.47 23.17 7.19
C PHE A 88 -10.95 22.00 8.05
N CYS A 89 -10.61 20.76 7.69
CA CYS A 89 -11.06 19.58 8.42
C CYS A 89 -10.63 19.63 9.89
N ARG A 90 -9.38 20.03 10.14
CA ARG A 90 -8.85 20.23 11.50
C ARG A 90 -9.55 21.36 12.26
N ALA A 91 -9.77 22.51 11.63
CA ALA A 91 -10.37 23.67 12.28
C ALA A 91 -11.85 23.47 12.67
N TRP A 92 -12.55 22.60 11.94
CA TRP A 92 -13.98 22.36 12.10
C TRP A 92 -14.33 20.98 12.65
N ASP A 93 -13.32 20.19 13.04
CA ASP A 93 -13.48 18.83 13.54
C ASP A 93 -14.31 17.96 12.58
N VAL A 94 -13.95 18.01 11.31
CA VAL A 94 -14.51 17.18 10.24
C VAL A 94 -13.53 16.03 9.97
N PRO A 95 -13.97 14.76 10.02
CA PRO A 95 -13.09 13.64 9.72
C PRO A 95 -12.51 13.72 8.30
N LEU A 96 -11.18 13.70 8.20
CA LEU A 96 -10.45 13.60 6.95
C LEU A 96 -9.87 12.18 6.81
N ILE A 97 -10.41 11.42 5.87
CA ILE A 97 -10.01 10.03 5.62
C ILE A 97 -9.17 9.99 4.35
N ARG A 98 -7.96 9.43 4.46
CA ARG A 98 -7.07 9.17 3.33
C ARG A 98 -7.36 7.77 2.80
N VAL A 99 -7.57 7.69 1.50
CA VAL A 99 -7.80 6.44 0.80
C VAL A 99 -6.56 6.13 -0.02
N GLU A 100 -6.11 4.89 0.04
CA GLU A 100 -5.02 4.39 -0.80
C GLU A 100 -5.26 2.93 -1.19
N ASP A 101 -4.55 2.48 -2.22
CA ASP A 101 -4.50 1.08 -2.60
C ASP A 101 -4.12 0.17 -1.42
N GLY A 102 -4.84 -0.94 -1.28
CA GLY A 102 -4.50 -2.00 -0.35
C GLY A 102 -3.28 -2.83 -0.77
N PHE A 103 -2.95 -3.81 0.06
CA PHE A 103 -1.72 -4.61 -0.09
C PHE A 103 -1.82 -5.72 -1.15
N ILE A 104 -3.04 -6.20 -1.45
CA ILE A 104 -3.35 -7.00 -2.65
C ILE A 104 -4.36 -6.24 -3.50
N ARG A 105 -4.02 -5.91 -4.74
CA ARG A 105 -4.81 -4.92 -5.49
C ARG A 105 -5.58 -5.51 -6.66
N SER A 106 -4.89 -6.15 -7.59
CA SER A 106 -5.47 -6.66 -8.84
C SER A 106 -4.50 -7.59 -9.57
N VAL A 107 -5.01 -8.39 -10.52
CA VAL A 107 -4.17 -9.20 -11.43
C VAL A 107 -3.36 -8.29 -12.36
N ALA A 108 -4.00 -7.25 -12.92
CA ALA A 108 -3.35 -6.25 -13.77
C ALA A 108 -2.77 -5.06 -12.97
N LEU A 109 -1.76 -4.38 -13.54
CA LEU A 109 -1.16 -3.16 -13.00
C LEU A 109 -2.18 -2.03 -12.80
N GLY A 110 -1.92 -1.09 -11.88
CA GLY A 110 -2.81 0.05 -11.64
C GLY A 110 -3.03 0.99 -12.82
N ALA A 111 -2.15 0.92 -13.82
CA ALA A 111 -2.32 1.63 -15.09
C ALA A 111 -3.51 1.13 -15.93
N THR A 112 -3.98 -0.11 -15.76
CA THR A 112 -5.03 -0.71 -16.62
C THR A 112 -6.46 -0.37 -16.21
N ARG A 113 -6.66 0.50 -15.21
CA ARG A 113 -7.98 0.91 -14.68
C ARG A 113 -8.84 -0.22 -14.12
N ALA A 114 -8.26 -1.39 -13.82
CA ALA A 114 -8.96 -2.45 -13.11
C ALA A 114 -9.50 -1.92 -11.75
N PRO A 115 -10.72 -2.30 -11.34
CA PRO A 115 -11.25 -1.92 -10.04
C PRO A 115 -10.32 -2.43 -8.92
N PRO A 116 -9.97 -1.61 -7.91
CA PRO A 116 -9.18 -2.09 -6.79
C PRO A 116 -10.04 -3.07 -5.99
N LEU A 117 -9.54 -4.29 -5.76
CA LEU A 117 -10.17 -5.26 -4.86
C LEU A 117 -9.91 -4.93 -3.39
N SER A 118 -8.91 -4.09 -3.12
CA SER A 118 -8.52 -3.71 -1.76
C SER A 118 -8.16 -2.24 -1.66
N LEU A 119 -8.63 -1.60 -0.60
CA LEU A 119 -8.31 -0.23 -0.24
C LEU A 119 -8.06 -0.09 1.26
N CYS A 120 -7.20 0.84 1.60
CA CYS A 120 -6.96 1.29 2.96
C CYS A 120 -7.68 2.62 3.19
N PHE A 121 -8.29 2.77 4.35
CA PHE A 121 -8.95 4.00 4.79
C PHE A 121 -8.32 4.44 6.11
N ASP A 122 -7.61 5.55 6.11
CA ASP A 122 -6.88 6.01 7.28
C ASP A 122 -7.31 7.41 7.71
N SER A 123 -7.74 7.54 8.96
CA SER A 123 -8.18 8.80 9.55
C SER A 123 -7.02 9.66 10.08
N SER A 124 -5.83 9.07 10.25
CA SER A 124 -4.65 9.70 10.85
C SER A 124 -3.62 10.08 9.79
N SER A 125 -2.87 9.10 9.27
CA SER A 125 -1.83 9.20 8.24
C SER A 125 -1.75 7.87 7.49
N LEU A 126 -1.33 7.82 6.23
CA LEU A 126 -1.27 6.53 5.53
C LEU A 126 -0.17 5.62 6.08
N TYR A 127 -0.35 4.30 5.94
CA TYR A 127 0.58 3.27 6.43
C TYR A 127 2.06 3.45 6.03
N PHE A 128 2.33 4.12 4.90
CA PHE A 128 3.70 4.38 4.43
C PHE A 128 4.31 5.68 4.98
N ASP A 129 3.54 6.50 5.68
CA ASP A 129 3.98 7.75 6.27
C ASP A 129 4.54 7.49 7.67
N ALA A 130 5.85 7.57 7.81
CA ALA A 130 6.53 7.37 9.07
C ALA A 130 6.64 8.66 9.90
N THR A 131 6.19 9.81 9.37
CA THR A 131 6.31 11.11 10.06
C THR A 131 5.26 11.27 11.15
N GLU A 132 4.11 10.62 11.00
CA GLU A 132 2.94 10.71 11.89
C GLU A 132 2.36 9.31 12.13
N PRO A 133 1.73 9.02 13.28
CA PRO A 133 1.08 7.73 13.53
C PRO A 133 -0.10 7.49 12.58
N SER A 134 -0.16 6.29 12.00
CA SER A 134 -1.27 5.82 11.16
C SER A 134 -2.27 4.99 11.97
N ASP A 135 -3.47 4.75 11.43
CA ASP A 135 -4.40 3.81 12.05
C ASP A 135 -3.83 2.38 12.06
N LEU A 136 -3.03 2.00 11.06
CA LEU A 136 -2.30 0.73 11.06
C LEU A 136 -1.24 0.66 12.17
N GLU A 137 -0.45 1.73 12.35
CA GLU A 137 0.53 1.83 13.45
C GLU A 137 -0.17 1.70 14.81
N ARG A 138 -1.35 2.29 14.97
CA ARG A 138 -2.16 2.14 16.18
C ARG A 138 -2.63 0.70 16.39
N ILE A 139 -3.14 0.02 15.35
CA ILE A 139 -3.52 -1.40 15.45
C ILE A 139 -2.32 -2.24 15.91
N LEU A 140 -1.17 -2.06 15.27
CA LEU A 140 0.06 -2.77 15.63
C LEU A 140 0.52 -2.43 17.05
N GLN A 141 0.38 -1.19 17.48
CA GLN A 141 0.83 -0.77 18.81
C GLN A 141 -0.08 -1.28 19.93
N THR A 142 -1.41 -1.36 19.72
CA THR A 142 -2.37 -1.53 20.82
C THR A 142 -3.24 -2.77 20.74
N HIS A 143 -3.33 -3.47 19.60
CA HIS A 143 -4.16 -4.67 19.49
C HIS A 143 -3.56 -5.82 20.32
N ASP A 144 -4.43 -6.51 21.06
CA ASP A 144 -4.06 -7.66 21.88
C ASP A 144 -4.12 -8.95 21.05
N PHE A 145 -3.00 -9.26 20.39
CA PHE A 145 -2.85 -10.48 19.61
C PHE A 145 -2.68 -11.74 20.46
N ASP A 146 -2.40 -11.62 21.77
CA ASP A 146 -2.25 -12.80 22.63
C ASP A 146 -3.60 -13.48 22.87
N THR A 147 -4.67 -12.71 22.92
CA THR A 147 -6.04 -13.22 23.12
C THR A 147 -6.81 -13.41 21.81
N ASP A 148 -6.44 -12.70 20.73
CA ASP A 148 -7.09 -12.79 19.42
C ASP A 148 -6.60 -13.98 18.57
N ASN A 149 -6.92 -15.19 19.04
CA ASN A 149 -6.54 -16.44 18.40
C ASN A 149 -7.17 -16.61 17.00
N GLU A 150 -8.38 -16.08 16.78
CA GLU A 150 -9.08 -16.19 15.50
C GLU A 150 -8.34 -15.40 14.41
N THR A 151 -8.04 -14.13 14.66
CA THR A 151 -7.33 -13.29 13.67
C THR A 151 -5.94 -13.84 13.39
N ARG A 152 -5.24 -14.38 14.40
CA ARG A 152 -3.93 -15.03 14.20
C ARG A 152 -4.02 -16.31 13.37
N ALA A 153 -5.03 -17.13 13.58
CA ALA A 153 -5.25 -18.34 12.77
C ALA A 153 -5.55 -17.97 11.31
N ARG A 154 -6.41 -16.97 11.10
CA ARG A 154 -6.68 -16.39 9.77
C ARG A 154 -5.42 -15.86 9.10
N ALA A 155 -4.57 -15.14 9.84
CA ALA A 155 -3.30 -14.63 9.33
C ALA A 155 -2.37 -15.76 8.88
N ARG A 156 -2.18 -16.81 9.69
CA ARG A 156 -1.32 -17.95 9.33
C ARG A 156 -1.80 -18.64 8.05
N ALA A 157 -3.09 -18.96 7.97
CA ALA A 157 -3.68 -19.58 6.78
C ALA A 157 -3.62 -18.63 5.56
N GLY A 158 -3.82 -17.34 5.79
CA GLY A 158 -3.75 -16.30 4.78
C GLY A 158 -2.35 -16.16 4.16
N ILE A 159 -1.30 -16.17 5.00
CA ILE A 159 0.10 -16.15 4.56
C ILE A 159 0.40 -17.38 3.72
N GLU A 160 0.05 -18.58 4.20
CA GLU A 160 0.27 -19.82 3.45
C GLU A 160 -0.40 -19.79 2.07
N ARG A 161 -1.68 -19.37 2.01
CA ARG A 161 -2.42 -19.25 0.74
C ARG A 161 -1.85 -18.18 -0.18
N LEU A 162 -1.39 -17.05 0.36
CA LEU A 162 -0.77 -15.98 -0.43
C LEU A 162 0.53 -16.47 -1.08
N LEU A 163 1.39 -17.15 -0.29
CA LEU A 163 2.67 -17.65 -0.77
C LEU A 163 2.51 -18.78 -1.81
N THR A 164 1.61 -19.73 -1.55
CA THR A 164 1.34 -20.87 -2.46
C THR A 164 0.70 -20.44 -3.78
N SER A 165 -0.14 -19.40 -3.77
CA SER A 165 -0.73 -18.82 -4.99
C SER A 165 0.26 -17.98 -5.82
N ARG A 166 1.46 -17.70 -5.27
CA ARG A 166 2.47 -16.82 -5.88
C ARG A 166 1.87 -15.46 -6.25
N LEU A 167 0.92 -14.97 -5.45
CA LEU A 167 0.29 -13.68 -5.64
C LEU A 167 1.10 -12.59 -4.93
N SER A 168 1.22 -11.43 -5.58
CA SER A 168 1.84 -10.20 -5.08
C SER A 168 0.88 -9.01 -5.31
N LYS A 169 1.29 -7.79 -4.98
CA LYS A 169 0.48 -6.57 -5.22
C LYS A 169 0.08 -6.41 -6.68
N TYR A 170 0.99 -6.76 -7.59
CA TYR A 170 0.80 -6.80 -9.04
C TYR A 170 1.22 -8.18 -9.57
N ASN A 171 0.44 -8.77 -10.48
CA ASN A 171 0.58 -10.18 -10.87
C ASN A 171 0.78 -10.38 -12.38
N SER A 172 1.33 -9.36 -13.05
CA SER A 172 1.53 -9.35 -14.51
C SER A 172 2.93 -9.76 -14.98
N SER A 173 3.89 -9.90 -14.07
CA SER A 173 5.28 -10.26 -14.40
C SER A 173 5.40 -11.71 -14.88
N GLN A 174 6.41 -12.00 -15.69
CA GLN A 174 6.63 -13.33 -16.24
C GLN A 174 7.21 -14.27 -15.18
N ASN A 175 6.83 -15.54 -15.25
CA ASN A 175 7.52 -16.58 -14.50
C ASN A 175 8.91 -16.80 -15.11
N ALA A 176 9.93 -16.97 -14.28
CA ALA A 176 11.30 -17.20 -14.74
C ALA A 176 12.03 -18.24 -13.90
N ASP A 177 12.92 -18.99 -14.54
CA ASP A 177 13.90 -19.84 -13.85
C ASP A 177 15.04 -18.95 -13.35
N VAL A 178 15.08 -18.71 -12.03
CA VAL A 178 16.11 -17.87 -11.42
C VAL A 178 17.49 -18.50 -11.40
N GLU A 179 17.64 -19.82 -11.57
CA GLU A 179 18.96 -20.44 -11.69
C GLU A 179 19.60 -20.13 -13.03
N GLU A 180 18.80 -20.02 -14.10
CA GLU A 180 19.28 -19.57 -15.42
C GLU A 180 19.76 -18.11 -15.36
N ILE A 181 19.03 -17.26 -14.64
CA ILE A 181 19.32 -15.82 -14.56
C ILE A 181 20.44 -15.52 -13.57
N TYR A 182 20.41 -16.12 -12.37
CA TYR A 182 21.38 -15.82 -11.29
C TYR A 182 22.62 -16.72 -11.36
N GLY A 183 22.58 -17.76 -12.19
CA GLY A 183 23.59 -18.82 -12.23
C GLY A 183 23.45 -19.80 -11.05
N PRO A 184 24.40 -20.74 -10.90
CA PRO A 184 24.42 -21.66 -9.75
C PRO A 184 24.66 -20.89 -8.44
N LYS A 185 23.93 -21.23 -7.39
CA LYS A 185 24.13 -20.64 -6.06
C LYS A 185 25.43 -21.15 -5.43
N ARG A 186 26.47 -20.33 -5.45
CA ARG A 186 27.81 -20.65 -4.89
C ARG A 186 28.10 -19.94 -3.57
N CYS A 187 27.38 -18.87 -3.29
CA CYS A 187 27.50 -18.06 -2.09
C CYS A 187 26.13 -17.51 -1.68
N ARG A 188 26.13 -16.72 -0.61
CA ARG A 188 24.93 -16.01 -0.15
C ARG A 188 24.42 -15.06 -1.24
N ARG A 189 23.12 -14.98 -1.42
CA ARG A 189 22.46 -14.06 -2.37
C ARG A 189 21.76 -12.92 -1.63
N VAL A 190 22.07 -11.70 -2.03
CA VAL A 190 21.44 -10.49 -1.51
C VAL A 190 20.67 -9.81 -2.64
N LEU A 191 19.35 -9.71 -2.48
CA LEU A 191 18.49 -9.02 -3.43
C LEU A 191 18.22 -7.59 -2.98
N VAL A 192 18.46 -6.63 -3.85
CA VAL A 192 18.13 -5.22 -3.67
C VAL A 192 16.88 -4.91 -4.47
N LEU A 193 15.83 -4.45 -3.78
CA LEU A 193 14.55 -4.11 -4.37
C LEU A 193 14.51 -2.64 -4.81
N GLY A 194 14.41 -2.42 -6.13
CA GLY A 194 14.24 -1.09 -6.70
C GLY A 194 12.84 -0.53 -6.50
N GLN A 195 12.75 0.78 -6.36
CA GLN A 195 11.50 1.53 -6.26
C GLN A 195 11.52 2.77 -7.16
N VAL A 196 10.34 3.32 -7.48
CA VAL A 196 10.26 4.64 -8.09
C VAL A 196 10.66 5.68 -7.04
N GLU A 197 11.71 6.45 -7.31
CA GLU A 197 12.38 7.30 -6.31
C GLU A 197 11.58 8.55 -5.92
N ASP A 198 10.55 8.92 -6.69
CA ASP A 198 9.61 10.00 -6.35
C ASP A 198 8.35 9.50 -5.60
N ASP A 199 8.31 8.20 -5.26
CA ASP A 199 7.15 7.60 -4.60
C ASP A 199 6.90 8.21 -3.21
N ALA A 200 5.62 8.37 -2.87
CA ALA A 200 5.20 8.96 -1.60
C ALA A 200 5.72 8.16 -0.40
N SER A 201 5.81 6.83 -0.50
CA SER A 201 6.37 5.98 0.56
C SER A 201 7.84 6.29 0.85
N ILE A 202 8.63 6.69 -0.15
CA ILE A 202 10.02 7.12 0.09
C ILE A 202 10.01 8.51 0.72
N LYS A 203 9.23 9.44 0.15
CA LYS A 203 9.14 10.83 0.65
C LYS A 203 8.73 10.90 2.12
N PHE A 204 7.78 10.07 2.55
CA PHE A 204 7.25 10.08 3.93
C PHE A 204 7.82 8.97 4.81
N GLY A 205 8.50 7.98 4.24
CA GLY A 205 9.11 6.88 4.99
C GLY A 205 10.60 7.05 5.26
N CYS A 206 11.29 7.97 4.58
CA CYS A 206 12.73 8.16 4.72
C CYS A 206 13.10 9.49 5.39
N SER A 207 13.97 9.42 6.39
CA SER A 207 14.57 10.56 7.09
C SER A 207 15.73 11.20 6.34
N ARG A 208 16.32 10.46 5.39
CA ARG A 208 17.41 10.91 4.53
C ARG A 208 17.11 10.60 3.07
N LYS A 209 17.69 11.37 2.15
CA LYS A 209 17.62 11.07 0.72
C LYS A 209 18.43 9.81 0.42
N LEU A 210 17.80 8.87 -0.28
CA LEU A 210 18.39 7.64 -0.79
C LEU A 210 17.85 7.41 -2.20
N ASN A 211 18.71 6.98 -3.10
CA ASN A 211 18.33 6.46 -4.41
C ASN A 211 18.60 4.95 -4.49
N ASN A 212 18.12 4.29 -5.53
CA ASN A 212 18.27 2.84 -5.67
C ASN A 212 19.74 2.38 -5.73
N ASN A 213 20.62 3.13 -6.42
CA ASN A 213 22.03 2.79 -6.49
C ASN A 213 22.73 2.89 -5.11
N ASP A 214 22.32 3.81 -4.25
CA ASP A 214 22.85 3.89 -2.88
C ASP A 214 22.54 2.61 -2.10
N VAL A 215 21.32 2.07 -2.25
CA VAL A 215 20.93 0.81 -1.61
C VAL A 215 21.80 -0.34 -2.09
N VAL A 216 22.08 -0.41 -3.41
CA VAL A 216 22.95 -1.44 -3.99
C VAL A 216 24.37 -1.35 -3.42
N ARG A 217 24.93 -0.15 -3.35
CA ARG A 217 26.28 0.06 -2.77
C ARG A 217 26.33 -0.31 -1.29
N ILE A 218 25.32 0.06 -0.51
CA ILE A 218 25.22 -0.31 0.92
C ILE A 218 25.15 -1.84 1.07
N ALA A 219 24.29 -2.50 0.29
CA ALA A 219 24.17 -3.95 0.32
C ALA A 219 25.48 -4.67 -0.04
N ALA A 220 26.19 -4.18 -1.06
CA ALA A 220 27.48 -4.71 -1.48
C ALA A 220 28.57 -4.55 -0.42
N VAL A 221 28.69 -3.35 0.18
CA VAL A 221 29.69 -3.07 1.22
C VAL A 221 29.47 -3.93 2.46
N GLU A 222 28.23 -4.17 2.84
CA GLU A 222 27.88 -4.95 4.04
C GLU A 222 27.93 -6.47 3.83
N ASN A 223 27.98 -6.92 2.57
CA ASN A 223 27.98 -8.33 2.21
C ASN A 223 29.06 -8.61 1.15
N PRO A 224 30.36 -8.44 1.48
CA PRO A 224 31.45 -8.47 0.51
C PRO A 224 31.62 -9.81 -0.23
N ASP A 225 31.21 -10.92 0.40
CA ASP A 225 31.32 -12.28 -0.18
C ASP A 225 30.01 -12.77 -0.83
N ALA A 226 28.97 -11.93 -0.86
CA ALA A 226 27.67 -12.28 -1.39
C ALA A 226 27.53 -11.91 -2.88
N GLN A 227 26.70 -12.66 -3.59
CA GLN A 227 26.20 -12.24 -4.88
C GLN A 227 25.13 -11.16 -4.68
N ILE A 228 25.44 -9.94 -5.10
CA ILE A 228 24.49 -8.83 -5.09
C ILE A 228 23.64 -8.88 -6.36
N ILE A 229 22.33 -8.89 -6.19
CA ILE A 229 21.35 -8.92 -7.27
C ILE A 229 20.48 -7.67 -7.12
N TYR A 230 20.39 -6.85 -8.15
CA TYR A 230 19.52 -5.68 -8.16
C TYR A 230 18.33 -5.91 -9.09
N LYS A 231 17.12 -5.86 -8.53
CA LYS A 231 15.86 -5.88 -9.29
C LYS A 231 15.30 -4.46 -9.39
N PRO A 232 15.48 -3.75 -10.52
CA PRO A 232 14.89 -2.44 -10.69
C PRO A 232 13.36 -2.51 -10.70
N HIS A 233 12.70 -1.39 -10.40
CA HIS A 233 11.25 -1.32 -10.44
C HIS A 233 10.74 -1.45 -11.90
N PRO A 234 9.65 -2.17 -12.19
CA PRO A 234 9.15 -2.34 -13.55
C PRO A 234 8.88 -1.02 -14.31
N GLU A 235 8.36 0.00 -13.62
CA GLU A 235 8.16 1.34 -14.23
C GLU A 235 9.47 2.04 -14.64
N ILE A 236 10.58 1.72 -13.99
CA ILE A 236 11.91 2.22 -14.36
C ILE A 236 12.45 1.42 -15.55
N LEU A 237 12.32 0.08 -15.53
CA LEU A 237 12.71 -0.78 -16.66
C LEU A 237 11.95 -0.43 -17.96
N HIS A 238 10.64 -0.17 -17.86
CA HIS A 238 9.80 0.18 -19.00
C HIS A 238 9.87 1.68 -19.39
N GLY A 239 10.65 2.49 -18.67
CA GLY A 239 10.78 3.93 -18.94
C GLY A 239 9.50 4.73 -18.78
N THR A 240 8.51 4.23 -18.02
CA THR A 240 7.23 4.92 -17.80
C THR A 240 7.29 5.97 -16.70
N ARG A 241 8.41 6.01 -15.96
CA ARG A 241 8.73 7.02 -14.95
C ARG A 241 10.14 7.57 -15.13
N ALA A 242 10.33 8.84 -14.77
CA ALA A 242 11.64 9.46 -14.72
C ALA A 242 12.48 8.81 -13.61
N ALA A 243 13.64 8.27 -13.98
CA ALA A 243 14.61 7.72 -13.04
C ALA A 243 15.51 8.83 -12.50
N GLN A 244 15.81 8.82 -11.19
CA GLN A 244 16.81 9.73 -10.59
C GLN A 244 18.17 9.03 -10.44
N SER A 245 18.20 7.70 -10.52
CA SER A 245 19.40 6.87 -10.60
C SER A 245 19.37 5.91 -11.79
N SER A 246 20.53 5.37 -12.17
CA SER A 246 20.65 4.47 -13.33
C SER A 246 21.05 3.06 -12.90
N PRO A 247 20.30 2.00 -13.28
CA PRO A 247 20.72 0.62 -13.03
C PRO A 247 22.12 0.31 -13.58
N ASP A 248 22.55 0.94 -14.68
CA ASP A 248 23.86 0.71 -15.29
C ASP A 248 25.02 1.15 -14.39
N ALA A 249 24.81 2.13 -13.51
CA ALA A 249 25.83 2.72 -12.65
C ALA A 249 26.26 1.82 -11.46
N VAL A 250 25.73 0.60 -11.37
CA VAL A 250 26.05 -0.40 -10.34
C VAL A 250 26.27 -1.80 -10.92
N ARG A 251 26.37 -1.95 -12.24
CA ARG A 251 26.61 -3.26 -12.90
C ARG A 251 28.00 -3.82 -12.61
N ASP A 252 28.95 -2.98 -12.22
CA ASP A 252 30.28 -3.36 -11.79
C ASP A 252 30.30 -4.11 -10.45
N ILE A 253 29.24 -3.95 -9.64
CA ILE A 253 29.13 -4.53 -8.28
C ILE A 253 27.90 -5.42 -8.07
N ALA A 254 26.96 -5.46 -9.01
CA ALA A 254 25.72 -6.23 -8.89
C ALA A 254 25.24 -6.82 -10.22
N LEU A 255 24.58 -7.98 -10.14
CA LEU A 255 23.78 -8.52 -11.22
C LEU A 255 22.48 -7.72 -11.32
N VAL A 256 22.37 -6.87 -12.33
CA VAL A 256 21.17 -6.05 -12.59
C VAL A 256 20.19 -6.85 -13.45
N LEU A 257 18.95 -6.98 -13.00
CA LEU A 257 17.91 -7.70 -13.73
C LEU A 257 17.25 -6.80 -14.76
N ASP A 258 17.45 -7.11 -16.04
CA ASP A 258 16.88 -6.36 -17.16
C ASP A 258 15.44 -6.82 -17.51
N ALA A 259 15.03 -8.00 -17.05
CA ALA A 259 13.70 -8.55 -17.26
C ALA A 259 12.78 -8.32 -16.05
N ASP A 260 11.50 -8.02 -16.31
CA ASP A 260 10.45 -7.98 -15.28
C ASP A 260 10.00 -9.40 -14.90
N ILE A 261 10.83 -10.05 -14.09
CA ILE A 261 10.54 -11.36 -13.49
C ILE A 261 9.61 -11.22 -12.28
N SER A 262 8.80 -12.24 -11.99
CA SER A 262 7.91 -12.19 -10.83
C SER A 262 8.71 -12.07 -9.52
N LEU A 263 8.14 -11.35 -8.55
CA LEU A 263 8.76 -11.22 -7.22
C LEU A 263 8.88 -12.57 -6.51
N ALA A 264 7.91 -13.47 -6.72
CA ALA A 264 7.93 -14.81 -6.15
C ALA A 264 9.15 -15.60 -6.64
N ASP A 265 9.41 -15.62 -7.95
CA ASP A 265 10.61 -16.27 -8.51
C ASP A 265 11.87 -15.59 -8.00
N SER A 266 11.89 -14.24 -8.01
CA SER A 266 13.05 -13.44 -7.62
C SER A 266 13.58 -13.75 -6.22
N LEU A 267 12.72 -14.27 -5.33
CA LEU A 267 13.03 -14.54 -3.94
C LEU A 267 13.44 -16.00 -3.67
N GLU A 268 13.28 -16.93 -4.60
CA GLU A 268 13.41 -18.38 -4.34
C GLU A 268 14.79 -18.80 -3.81
N THR A 269 15.85 -18.16 -4.29
CA THR A 269 17.24 -18.50 -3.91
C THR A 269 17.91 -17.44 -3.05
N VAL A 270 17.17 -16.40 -2.65
CA VAL A 270 17.68 -15.21 -1.94
C VAL A 270 17.75 -15.45 -0.43
N ASP A 271 18.86 -15.05 0.19
CA ASP A 271 19.08 -15.20 1.64
C ASP A 271 18.83 -13.90 2.41
N HIS A 272 18.89 -12.76 1.75
CA HIS A 272 18.72 -11.44 2.36
C HIS A 272 18.15 -10.46 1.34
N VAL A 273 17.19 -9.65 1.75
CA VAL A 273 16.65 -8.54 0.97
C VAL A 273 17.04 -7.20 1.58
N TYR A 274 17.45 -6.26 0.73
CA TYR A 274 17.59 -4.84 1.06
C TYR A 274 16.51 -4.04 0.34
N THR A 275 15.86 -3.14 1.07
CA THR A 275 14.76 -2.32 0.57
C THR A 275 14.78 -0.94 1.22
N ILE A 276 14.21 0.07 0.54
CA ILE A 276 13.95 1.37 1.16
C ILE A 276 12.64 1.27 1.96
N THR A 277 11.51 1.23 1.26
CA THR A 277 10.15 1.17 1.84
C THR A 277 9.21 0.22 1.07
N SER A 278 9.74 -0.58 0.14
CA SER A 278 8.93 -1.40 -0.77
C SER A 278 8.06 -2.39 -0.02
N LEU A 279 6.80 -2.55 -0.44
CA LEU A 279 5.93 -3.63 0.05
C LEU A 279 6.56 -5.01 -0.20
N SER A 280 7.36 -5.16 -1.26
CA SER A 280 8.04 -6.40 -1.60
C SER A 280 9.02 -6.87 -0.50
N GLY A 281 9.50 -5.95 0.36
CA GLY A 281 10.26 -6.35 1.55
C GLY A 281 9.38 -7.07 2.59
N PHE A 282 8.10 -6.73 2.72
CA PHE A 282 7.19 -7.49 3.56
C PHE A 282 6.93 -8.88 2.99
N GLU A 283 6.76 -9.00 1.66
CA GLU A 283 6.60 -10.30 1.00
C GLU A 283 7.83 -11.20 1.20
N ALA A 284 9.03 -10.63 1.27
CA ALA A 284 10.24 -11.37 1.63
C ALA A 284 10.21 -11.87 3.08
N LEU A 285 9.75 -11.05 4.04
CA LEU A 285 9.54 -11.49 5.43
C LEU A 285 8.55 -12.65 5.51
N LEU A 286 7.44 -12.60 4.76
CA LEU A 286 6.46 -13.71 4.71
C LEU A 286 7.12 -15.03 4.28
N ARG A 287 8.17 -14.98 3.46
CA ARG A 287 8.96 -16.15 3.02
C ARG A 287 10.07 -16.56 3.98
N GLY A 288 10.18 -15.92 5.14
CA GLY A 288 11.25 -16.17 6.11
C GLY A 288 12.62 -15.63 5.70
N ILE A 289 12.68 -14.73 4.71
CA ILE A 289 13.93 -14.12 4.25
C ILE A 289 14.27 -12.95 5.17
N LYS A 290 15.55 -12.82 5.54
CA LYS A 290 16.04 -11.66 6.32
C LYS A 290 15.85 -10.38 5.50
N VAL A 291 15.35 -9.32 6.13
CA VAL A 291 15.14 -8.02 5.45
C VAL A 291 15.84 -6.89 6.21
N THR A 292 16.62 -6.09 5.47
CA THR A 292 17.16 -4.81 5.93
C THR A 292 16.37 -3.66 5.30
N CYS A 293 15.85 -2.77 6.14
CA CYS A 293 15.09 -1.60 5.73
C CYS A 293 15.91 -0.32 5.90
N LEU A 294 16.15 0.39 4.80
CA LEU A 294 16.87 1.68 4.82
C LEU A 294 15.93 2.87 5.08
N GLY A 295 14.64 2.73 4.80
CA GLY A 295 13.59 3.62 5.24
C GLY A 295 12.75 2.98 6.35
N MET A 296 11.58 3.56 6.63
CA MET A 296 10.64 3.09 7.65
C MET A 296 9.29 2.70 7.03
N PRO A 297 9.20 1.58 6.29
CA PRO A 297 7.91 1.06 5.82
C PRO A 297 7.02 0.62 6.99
N PHE A 298 5.74 0.34 6.75
CA PHE A 298 4.77 0.00 7.80
C PHE A 298 5.18 -1.21 8.66
N TYR A 299 5.96 -2.14 8.09
CA TYR A 299 6.41 -3.37 8.74
C TYR A 299 7.77 -3.27 9.46
N ALA A 300 8.47 -2.13 9.35
CA ALA A 300 9.72 -1.86 10.05
C ALA A 300 9.48 -1.33 11.48
N GLY A 301 10.46 -1.43 12.37
CA GLY A 301 10.40 -0.92 13.75
C GLY A 301 9.73 -1.84 14.75
N TRP A 302 9.18 -2.99 14.32
CA TRP A 302 8.48 -3.94 15.19
C TRP A 302 9.36 -5.13 15.64
N GLY A 303 10.63 -5.18 15.21
CA GLY A 303 11.59 -6.21 15.58
C GLY A 303 11.74 -7.39 14.62
N VAL A 304 11.11 -7.34 13.44
CA VAL A 304 11.21 -8.39 12.39
C VAL A 304 12.19 -8.04 11.26
N THR A 305 12.74 -6.81 11.27
CA THR A 305 13.64 -6.27 10.25
C THR A 305 14.93 -5.75 10.90
N ASP A 306 16.00 -5.68 10.10
CA ASP A 306 17.19 -4.88 10.42
C ASP A 306 16.97 -3.45 9.93
N ASP A 307 16.58 -2.56 10.86
CA ASP A 307 16.17 -1.19 10.55
C ASP A 307 17.33 -0.20 10.64
N ARG A 308 17.57 0.56 9.57
CA ARG A 308 18.61 1.62 9.54
C ARG A 308 18.10 3.01 9.87
N GLN A 309 16.78 3.12 10.00
CA GLN A 309 16.09 4.28 10.54
C GLN A 309 15.32 3.83 11.77
N LEU A 310 15.25 4.67 12.80
CA LEU A 310 14.47 4.39 14.01
C LEU A 310 13.11 5.10 13.93
N CYS A 311 12.10 4.50 14.56
CA CYS A 311 10.80 5.12 14.81
C CYS A 311 10.47 4.96 16.29
N GLU A 312 10.73 6.00 17.09
CA GLU A 312 10.58 5.96 18.56
C GLU A 312 9.15 5.65 19.02
N ARG A 313 8.15 5.91 18.17
CA ARG A 313 6.74 5.63 18.47
C ARG A 313 6.40 4.14 18.43
N ARG A 314 7.12 3.35 17.62
CA ARG A 314 6.88 1.90 17.46
C ARG A 314 7.64 1.16 18.54
N THR A 315 6.94 0.91 19.65
CA THR A 315 7.55 0.33 20.86
C THR A 315 7.14 -1.12 21.10
N ALA A 316 6.01 -1.56 20.53
CA ALA A 316 5.61 -2.96 20.60
C ALA A 316 6.57 -3.84 19.79
N LYS A 317 6.66 -5.13 20.17
CA LYS A 317 7.27 -6.17 19.33
C LYS A 317 6.15 -6.95 18.65
N ARG A 318 6.29 -7.21 17.36
CA ARG A 318 5.31 -7.97 16.59
C ARG A 318 5.94 -9.11 15.81
N SER A 319 5.23 -10.22 15.74
CA SER A 319 5.57 -11.29 14.80
C SER A 319 5.16 -10.90 13.38
N ILE A 320 5.71 -11.61 12.39
CA ILE A 320 5.37 -11.40 10.98
C ILE A 320 3.86 -11.66 10.75
N GLU A 321 3.32 -12.68 11.43
CA GLU A 321 1.89 -13.00 11.39
C GLU A 321 1.01 -11.93 12.00
N GLU A 322 1.44 -11.28 13.09
CA GLU A 322 0.70 -10.17 13.70
C GLU A 322 0.72 -8.92 12.81
N ILE A 323 1.85 -8.67 12.14
CA ILE A 323 1.94 -7.59 11.15
C ILE A 323 1.00 -7.86 9.97
N PHE A 324 0.96 -9.11 9.50
CA PHE A 324 0.04 -9.52 8.45
C PHE A 324 -1.41 -9.38 8.90
N ALA A 325 -1.76 -9.86 10.09
CA ALA A 325 -3.09 -9.71 10.67
C ALA A 325 -3.53 -8.25 10.71
N ALA A 326 -2.70 -7.36 11.25
CA ALA A 326 -3.01 -5.94 11.33
C ALA A 326 -3.23 -5.34 9.93
N ALA A 327 -2.32 -5.59 9.00
CA ALA A 327 -2.33 -4.96 7.69
C ALA A 327 -3.41 -5.53 6.75
N TYR A 328 -3.48 -6.86 6.61
CA TYR A 328 -4.31 -7.54 5.61
C TYR A 328 -5.68 -7.94 6.14
N ILE A 329 -5.91 -8.02 7.46
CA ILE A 329 -7.19 -8.48 8.00
C ILE A 329 -7.95 -7.34 8.70
N LEU A 330 -7.24 -6.56 9.52
CA LEU A 330 -7.89 -5.53 10.36
C LEU A 330 -7.92 -4.14 9.71
N TYR A 331 -6.91 -3.81 8.91
CA TYR A 331 -6.74 -2.47 8.34
C TYR A 331 -7.25 -2.33 6.91
N ALA A 332 -6.80 -3.21 6.02
CA ALA A 332 -7.24 -3.21 4.64
C ALA A 332 -8.70 -3.69 4.53
N ARG A 333 -9.47 -3.06 3.65
CA ARG A 333 -10.84 -3.46 3.32
C ARG A 333 -10.88 -4.04 1.93
N TYR A 334 -11.78 -4.98 1.69
CA TYR A 334 -11.88 -5.71 0.44
C TYR A 334 -13.27 -5.63 -0.15
N PHE A 335 -13.34 -5.61 -1.48
CA PHE A 335 -14.60 -5.44 -2.18
C PHE A 335 -14.68 -6.32 -3.40
N ASP A 336 -15.80 -7.00 -3.57
CA ASP A 336 -16.10 -7.78 -4.77
C ASP A 336 -16.83 -6.88 -5.81
N PRO A 337 -16.17 -6.50 -6.92
CA PRO A 337 -16.75 -5.62 -7.93
C PRO A 337 -17.84 -6.29 -8.77
N MET A 338 -17.98 -7.62 -8.70
CA MET A 338 -19.01 -8.38 -9.39
C MET A 338 -20.25 -8.56 -8.51
N ARG A 339 -20.06 -8.82 -7.21
CA ARG A 339 -21.16 -8.98 -6.25
C ARG A 339 -21.63 -7.66 -5.64
N HIS A 340 -20.85 -6.59 -5.84
CA HIS A 340 -21.07 -5.28 -5.25
C HIS A 340 -21.20 -5.32 -3.71
N CYS A 341 -20.34 -6.09 -3.04
CA CYS A 341 -20.32 -6.16 -1.57
C CYS A 341 -18.90 -6.18 -1.00
N GLU A 342 -18.78 -5.75 0.26
CA GLU A 342 -17.56 -5.93 1.04
C GLU A 342 -17.35 -7.43 1.31
N ILE A 343 -16.09 -7.87 1.20
CA ILE A 343 -15.68 -9.27 1.37
C ILE A 343 -14.52 -9.35 2.36
N THR A 344 -14.21 -10.56 2.80
CA THR A 344 -13.04 -10.83 3.63
C THR A 344 -11.76 -10.88 2.79
N PHE A 345 -10.59 -10.81 3.46
CA PHE A 345 -9.29 -11.03 2.83
C PHE A 345 -9.22 -12.39 2.12
N GLU A 346 -9.73 -13.44 2.76
CA GLU A 346 -9.67 -14.82 2.28
C GLU A 346 -10.47 -15.01 0.99
N GLU A 347 -11.63 -14.36 0.89
CA GLU A 347 -12.46 -14.30 -0.31
C GLU A 347 -11.79 -13.47 -1.41
N ALA A 348 -11.21 -12.33 -1.07
CA ALA A 348 -10.48 -11.49 -2.03
C ALA A 348 -9.28 -12.22 -2.63
N LEU A 349 -8.57 -12.99 -1.80
CA LEU A 349 -7.44 -13.82 -2.23
C LEU A 349 -7.91 -14.93 -3.19
N GLU A 350 -9.02 -15.59 -2.90
CA GLU A 350 -9.59 -16.61 -3.80
C GLU A 350 -10.04 -16.00 -5.13
N LEU A 351 -10.67 -14.81 -5.08
CA LEU A 351 -11.10 -14.09 -6.26
C LEU A 351 -9.90 -13.75 -7.15
N LEU A 352 -8.82 -13.19 -6.58
CA LEU A 352 -7.57 -12.90 -7.30
C LEU A 352 -6.94 -14.16 -7.90
N ARG A 353 -6.95 -15.26 -7.15
CA ARG A 353 -6.43 -16.54 -7.64
C ARG A 353 -7.21 -17.03 -8.84
N SER A 354 -8.54 -16.99 -8.78
CA SER A 354 -9.40 -17.39 -9.90
C SER A 354 -9.19 -16.52 -11.14
N MET A 355 -9.09 -15.19 -10.96
CA MET A 355 -8.78 -14.26 -12.05
C MET A 355 -7.43 -14.56 -12.70
N LYS A 356 -6.38 -14.81 -11.90
CA LYS A 356 -5.04 -15.13 -12.42
C LYS A 356 -5.02 -16.42 -13.25
N LEU A 357 -5.78 -17.43 -12.84
CA LEU A 357 -5.91 -18.69 -13.60
C LEU A 357 -6.63 -18.50 -14.94
N HIS A 358 -7.61 -17.59 -15.00
CA HIS A 358 -8.34 -17.29 -16.24
C HIS A 358 -7.55 -16.42 -17.22
N ASP A 359 -6.66 -15.55 -16.74
CA ASP A 359 -5.81 -14.70 -17.58
C ASP A 359 -4.55 -15.41 -18.12
N GLN A 360 -4.24 -16.62 -17.68
CA GLN A 360 -3.16 -17.41 -18.25
C GLN A 360 -3.59 -18.07 -19.56
N PRO A 361 -2.80 -17.98 -20.66
CA PRO A 361 -3.07 -18.75 -21.87
C PRO A 361 -3.08 -20.25 -21.52
N PRO A 362 -3.92 -21.09 -22.17
CA PRO A 362 -3.98 -22.51 -21.89
C PRO A 362 -2.57 -23.11 -22.00
N ALA A 363 -2.17 -23.86 -20.99
CA ALA A 363 -0.87 -24.53 -20.96
C ALA A 363 -0.67 -25.28 -22.28
N HIS A 364 0.44 -25.00 -22.97
CA HIS A 364 0.83 -25.77 -24.15
C HIS A 364 0.95 -27.24 -23.73
N THR A 365 -0.06 -28.05 -24.08
CA THR A 365 0.04 -29.50 -24.05
C THR A 365 1.16 -29.86 -25.02
N VAL A 366 2.31 -30.26 -24.47
CA VAL A 366 3.37 -30.90 -25.26
C VAL A 366 2.75 -32.16 -25.86
N PRO A 367 2.68 -32.30 -27.20
CA PRO A 367 2.24 -33.54 -27.80
C PRO A 367 3.24 -34.64 -27.42
N VAL A 368 2.71 -35.76 -26.93
CA VAL A 368 3.46 -36.99 -26.62
C VAL A 368 4.16 -37.52 -27.86
#